data_AF-A0A1W9S518-F1
#
_entry.id   AF-A0A1W9S518-F1
#
_cell.length_a   1.000
_cell.length_b   1.000
_cell.length_c   1.000
_cell.angle_alpha   90.00
_cell.angle_beta   90.00
_cell.angle_gamma   90.00
#
_symmetry.space_group_name_H-M   'P 1'
#
loop_
_entity.id
_entity.type
_entity.pdbx_description
1 polymer ?
#
loop_
_entity_poly.entity_id
_entity_poly.type
_entity_poly.pdbx_seq_one_letter_code
_entity_poly.pdbx_strand_id
1 'polypeptide(L)'
;MADFAYKNSYQPLYRSTDESDTARKLLMEFILQTAFGLLKLMALIFIIIVPLIIILELFRSYGVLEKLTKLISPLTSRLGFEKDSVFPLLAGIVFGISYGGGVLVGEAKKGRIVGNQAFLVALFLALCHAIFEDTLIFIAQGAIWWIVVLTRVATAFMITALVAIWLKKQGHP
;
A
#
# COMPACT_ATOMS: atom_id res chain seq x y z
N MET A 1 -25.42 45.82 -54.28
CA MET A 1 -25.37 44.40 -54.72
C MET A 1 -23.96 43.80 -54.69
N ALA A 2 -22.87 44.58 -54.88
CA ALA A 2 -21.50 44.06 -54.79
C ALA A 2 -20.99 43.76 -53.35
N ASP A 3 -21.51 44.47 -52.34
CA ASP A 3 -21.08 44.31 -50.93
C ASP A 3 -21.65 43.04 -50.25
N PHE A 4 -22.80 42.55 -50.74
CA PHE A 4 -23.40 41.30 -50.28
C PHE A 4 -22.66 40.07 -50.83
N ALA A 5 -22.09 40.18 -52.04
CA ALA A 5 -21.26 39.12 -52.63
C ALA A 5 -19.88 39.04 -51.97
N TYR A 6 -19.28 40.19 -51.59
CA TYR A 6 -17.98 40.22 -50.93
C TYR A 6 -18.00 39.53 -49.55
N LYS A 7 -19.06 39.72 -48.76
CA LYS A 7 -19.18 39.09 -47.43
C LYS A 7 -19.42 37.59 -47.48
N ASN A 8 -20.03 37.09 -48.56
CA ASN A 8 -20.41 35.68 -48.72
C ASN A 8 -19.25 34.80 -49.25
N SER A 9 -18.24 35.39 -49.90
CA SER A 9 -17.10 34.65 -50.47
C SER A 9 -16.03 34.24 -49.46
N TYR A 10 -15.96 34.88 -48.28
CA TYR A 10 -14.98 34.57 -47.22
C TYR A 10 -15.57 33.80 -46.04
N GLN A 11 -16.90 33.68 -45.97
CA GLN A 11 -17.61 33.01 -44.90
C GLN A 11 -17.48 31.46 -44.85
N PRO A 12 -17.15 30.73 -45.94
CA PRO A 12 -16.96 29.28 -45.87
C PRO A 12 -15.53 28.84 -45.52
N LEU A 13 -14.54 29.74 -45.47
CA LEU A 13 -13.13 29.38 -45.22
C LEU A 13 -12.69 29.46 -43.75
N TYR A 14 -13.58 29.89 -42.84
CA TYR A 14 -13.32 30.04 -41.40
C TYR A 14 -14.23 29.16 -40.53
N ARG A 15 -14.87 28.14 -41.09
CA ARG A 15 -15.94 27.37 -40.41
C ARG A 15 -15.73 25.86 -40.36
N SER A 16 -14.60 25.33 -40.83
CA SER A 16 -14.38 23.87 -40.92
C SER A 16 -13.11 23.33 -40.24
N THR A 17 -12.26 24.18 -39.66
CA THR A 17 -11.00 23.77 -39.00
C THR A 17 -10.93 24.05 -37.50
N ASP A 18 -12.04 24.36 -36.81
CA ASP A 18 -11.90 25.02 -35.48
C ASP A 18 -12.49 24.28 -34.26
N GLU A 19 -13.63 23.58 -34.33
CA GLU A 19 -14.12 22.86 -33.12
C GLU A 19 -13.45 21.49 -32.92
N SER A 20 -13.34 20.69 -33.99
CA SER A 20 -12.74 19.34 -33.94
C SER A 20 -11.24 19.39 -33.64
N ASP A 21 -10.51 20.33 -34.25
CA ASP A 21 -9.07 20.47 -34.06
C ASP A 21 -8.72 21.08 -32.71
N THR A 22 -9.56 22.00 -32.19
CA THR A 22 -9.40 22.52 -30.82
C THR A 22 -9.70 21.44 -29.79
N ALA A 23 -10.76 20.64 -29.96
CA ALA A 23 -11.04 19.49 -29.10
C ALA A 23 -9.90 18.47 -29.12
N ARG A 24 -9.32 18.17 -30.30
CA ARG A 24 -8.16 17.29 -30.44
C ARG A 24 -6.91 17.83 -29.77
N LYS A 25 -6.65 19.14 -29.87
CA LYS A 25 -5.52 19.79 -29.18
C LYS A 25 -5.69 19.75 -27.67
N LEU A 26 -6.87 20.07 -27.15
CA LEU A 26 -7.17 20.00 -25.71
C LEU A 26 -7.04 18.57 -25.17
N LEU A 27 -7.52 17.58 -25.93
CA LEU A 27 -7.34 16.17 -25.60
C LEU A 27 -5.86 15.78 -25.60
N MET A 28 -5.09 16.21 -26.60
CA MET A 28 -3.66 15.90 -26.68
C MET A 28 -2.87 16.53 -25.53
N GLU A 29 -3.13 17.81 -25.23
CA GLU A 29 -2.56 18.54 -24.09
C GLU A 29 -2.88 17.84 -22.77
N PHE A 30 -4.15 17.45 -22.56
CA PHE A 30 -4.57 16.72 -21.38
C PHE A 30 -3.86 15.36 -21.25
N ILE A 31 -3.80 14.58 -22.33
CA ILE A 31 -3.14 13.27 -22.36
C ILE A 31 -1.64 13.42 -22.07
N LEU A 32 -0.97 14.37 -22.71
CA LEU A 32 0.47 14.60 -22.51
C LEU A 32 0.75 15.06 -21.09
N GLN A 33 0.00 16.04 -20.58
CA GLN A 33 0.17 16.55 -19.22
C GLN A 33 -0.07 15.46 -18.18
N THR A 34 -1.11 14.65 -18.36
CA THR A 34 -1.42 13.52 -17.49
C THR A 34 -0.33 12.44 -17.56
N ALA A 35 0.14 12.10 -18.76
CA ALA A 35 1.21 11.13 -18.96
C ALA A 35 2.52 11.55 -18.27
N PHE A 36 2.94 12.81 -18.43
CA PHE A 36 4.12 13.35 -17.73
C PHE A 36 3.92 13.38 -16.22
N GLY A 37 2.72 13.72 -15.75
CA GLY A 37 2.36 13.68 -14.33
C GLY A 37 2.49 12.27 -13.74
N LEU A 38 1.91 11.27 -14.41
CA LEU A 38 2.00 9.86 -14.00
C LEU A 38 3.45 9.37 -13.99
N LEU A 39 4.22 9.67 -15.05
CA LEU A 39 5.62 9.27 -15.14
C LEU A 39 6.44 9.85 -13.98
N LYS A 40 6.21 11.12 -13.63
CA LYS A 40 6.86 11.78 -12.49
C LYS A 40 6.50 11.12 -11.16
N LEU A 41 5.23 10.76 -10.96
CA LEU A 41 4.77 10.06 -9.75
C LEU A 41 5.38 8.66 -9.64
N MET A 42 5.38 7.89 -10.74
CA MET A 42 5.99 6.56 -10.77
C MET A 42 7.49 6.64 -10.46
N ALA A 43 8.21 7.61 -11.06
CA ALA A 43 9.62 7.81 -10.78
C ALA A 43 9.87 8.17 -9.30
N LEU A 44 9.04 9.04 -8.71
CA LEU A 44 9.14 9.42 -7.30
C LEU A 44 8.93 8.22 -6.39
N ILE A 45 7.88 7.43 -6.61
CA ILE A 45 7.59 6.22 -5.83
C ILE A 45 8.73 5.21 -5.98
N PHE A 46 9.22 4.98 -7.20
CA PHE A 46 10.33 4.06 -7.45
C PHE A 46 11.60 4.47 -6.71
N ILE A 47 11.97 5.76 -6.74
CA ILE A 47 13.14 6.30 -6.04
C ILE A 47 13.02 6.14 -4.52
N ILE A 48 11.81 6.11 -3.96
CA ILE A 48 11.59 5.92 -2.52
C ILE A 48 11.58 4.43 -2.15
N ILE A 49 10.85 3.61 -2.91
CA ILE A 49 10.64 2.19 -2.58
C ILE A 49 11.91 1.37 -2.77
N VAL A 50 12.66 1.57 -3.86
CA VAL A 50 13.86 0.78 -4.15
C VAL A 50 14.90 0.85 -3.02
N PRO A 51 15.38 2.03 -2.58
CA PRO A 51 16.34 2.09 -1.48
C PRO A 51 15.73 1.60 -0.16
N LEU A 52 14.43 1.81 0.07
CA LEU A 52 13.77 1.31 1.26
C LEU A 52 13.80 -0.23 1.32
N ILE A 53 13.42 -0.92 0.24
CA ILE A 53 13.46 -2.38 0.16
C ILE A 53 14.89 -2.89 0.35
N ILE A 54 15.89 -2.22 -0.23
CA ILE A 54 17.30 -2.59 -0.04
C ILE A 54 17.69 -2.50 1.45
N ILE A 55 17.34 -1.39 2.13
CA ILE A 55 17.64 -1.21 3.56
C ILE A 55 16.93 -2.25 4.41
N LEU A 56 15.65 -2.52 4.12
CA LEU A 56 14.88 -3.54 4.79
C LEU A 56 15.56 -4.90 4.61
N GLU A 57 15.89 -5.31 3.39
CA GLU A 57 16.53 -6.60 3.11
C GLU A 57 17.90 -6.74 3.81
N LEU A 58 18.65 -5.63 3.93
CA LEU A 58 19.85 -5.60 4.76
C LEU A 58 19.52 -5.87 6.23
N PHE A 59 18.52 -5.20 6.81
CA PHE A 59 18.11 -5.42 8.21
C PHE A 59 17.72 -6.88 8.46
N ARG A 60 17.05 -7.50 7.49
CA ARG A 60 16.74 -8.92 7.51
C ARG A 60 18.00 -9.77 7.51
N SER A 61 18.94 -9.51 6.60
CA SER A 61 20.21 -10.25 6.50
C SER A 61 21.06 -10.17 7.78
N TYR A 62 21.05 -9.03 8.47
CA TYR A 62 21.74 -8.84 9.75
C TYR A 62 21.07 -9.50 10.96
N GLY A 63 19.95 -10.19 10.77
CA GLY A 63 19.23 -10.87 11.85
C GLY A 63 18.56 -9.91 12.85
N VAL A 64 18.26 -8.68 12.41
CA VAL A 64 17.64 -7.64 13.26
C VAL A 64 16.21 -8.05 13.60
N LEU A 65 15.52 -8.70 12.66
CA LEU A 65 14.12 -9.11 12.81
C LEU A 65 13.94 -10.16 13.91
N GLU A 66 14.87 -11.11 14.03
CA GLU A 66 14.89 -12.15 15.06
C GLU A 66 15.10 -11.53 16.45
N LYS A 67 15.94 -10.49 16.54
CA LYS A 67 16.15 -9.72 17.77
C LYS A 67 14.89 -8.93 18.16
N LEU A 68 14.26 -8.24 17.21
CA LEU A 68 12.97 -7.56 17.44
C LEU A 68 11.88 -8.54 17.88
N THR A 69 11.83 -9.71 17.26
CA THR A 69 10.86 -10.76 17.61
C THR A 69 11.00 -11.17 19.06
N LYS A 70 12.22 -11.41 19.55
CA LYS A 70 12.44 -11.75 20.97
C LYS A 70 12.04 -10.61 21.91
N LEU A 71 12.27 -9.35 21.51
CA LEU A 71 11.93 -8.18 22.31
C LEU A 71 10.41 -7.93 22.38
N ILE A 72 9.70 -8.15 21.26
CA ILE A 72 8.28 -7.83 21.10
C ILE A 72 7.39 -9.04 21.45
N SER A 73 7.91 -10.26 21.43
CA SER A 73 7.23 -11.49 21.86
C SER A 73 6.43 -11.37 23.16
N PRO A 74 6.95 -10.78 24.27
CA PRO A 74 6.16 -10.62 25.48
C PRO A 74 4.95 -9.68 25.31
N LEU A 75 5.05 -8.69 24.41
CA LEU A 75 3.96 -7.75 24.14
C LEU A 75 2.87 -8.41 23.28
N THR A 76 3.25 -9.11 22.22
CA THR A 76 2.31 -9.79 21.32
C THR A 76 1.67 -11.02 21.98
N SER A 77 2.37 -11.68 22.91
CA SER A 77 1.79 -12.77 23.69
C SER A 77 0.64 -12.31 24.57
N ARG A 78 0.65 -11.06 25.07
CA ARG A 78 -0.50 -10.47 25.79
C ARG A 78 -1.73 -10.28 24.89
N LEU A 79 -1.54 -10.26 23.58
CA LEU A 79 -2.61 -10.12 22.58
C LEU A 79 -3.21 -11.45 22.16
N GLY A 80 -2.73 -12.56 22.72
CA GLY A 80 -3.23 -13.90 22.40
C GLY A 80 -2.54 -14.57 21.22
N PHE A 81 -1.44 -14.00 20.71
CA PHE A 81 -0.60 -14.65 19.69
C PHE A 81 0.33 -15.68 20.30
N GLU A 82 0.48 -16.82 19.63
CA GLU A 82 1.50 -17.81 19.95
C GLU A 82 2.91 -17.35 19.60
N LYS A 83 3.92 -17.88 20.29
CA LYS A 83 5.34 -17.50 20.10
C LYS A 83 5.80 -17.69 18.66
N ASP A 84 5.37 -18.78 18.02
CA ASP A 84 5.75 -19.11 16.64
C ASP A 84 5.07 -18.21 15.60
N SER A 85 3.98 -17.54 15.98
CA SER A 85 3.26 -16.58 15.14
C SER A 85 3.86 -15.17 15.15
N VAL A 86 4.68 -14.84 16.16
CA VAL A 86 5.25 -13.49 16.33
C VAL A 86 6.25 -13.13 15.22
N PHE A 87 7.06 -14.10 14.78
CA PHE A 87 8.05 -13.86 13.72
C PHE A 87 7.38 -13.53 12.37
N PRO A 88 6.44 -14.34 11.83
CA PRO A 88 5.71 -13.97 10.62
C PRO A 88 4.94 -12.65 10.74
N LEU A 89 4.36 -12.37 11.91
CA LEU A 89 3.65 -11.12 12.19
C LEU A 89 4.58 -9.91 12.07
N LEU A 90 5.72 -9.93 12.75
CA LEU A 90 6.69 -8.82 12.68
C LEU A 90 7.33 -8.72 11.30
N ALA A 91 7.63 -9.85 10.67
CA ALA A 91 8.09 -9.89 9.30
C ALA A 91 7.12 -9.14 8.39
N GLY A 92 5.82 -9.39 8.49
CA GLY A 92 4.83 -8.73 7.64
C GLY A 92 4.59 -7.25 7.97
N ILE A 93 4.69 -6.85 9.24
CA ILE A 93 4.58 -5.44 9.64
C ILE A 93 5.74 -4.62 9.08
N VAL A 94 6.96 -5.17 9.12
CA VAL A 94 8.17 -4.45 8.73
C VAL A 94 8.42 -4.53 7.21
N PHE A 95 8.29 -5.71 6.62
CA PHE A 95 8.65 -6.01 5.23
C PHE A 95 7.46 -6.18 4.29
N GLY A 96 6.25 -6.05 4.81
CA GLY A 96 5.03 -6.21 4.02
C GLY A 96 4.50 -7.63 3.90
N ILE A 97 3.28 -7.72 3.38
CA ILE A 97 2.47 -8.94 3.40
C ILE A 97 3.06 -10.07 2.55
N SER A 98 3.75 -9.74 1.45
CA SER A 98 4.38 -10.75 0.58
C SER A 98 5.44 -11.55 1.34
N TYR A 99 6.30 -10.86 2.10
CA TYR A 99 7.33 -11.50 2.90
C TYR A 99 6.74 -12.18 4.14
N GLY A 100 5.97 -11.45 4.95
CA GLY A 100 5.35 -11.99 6.17
C GLY A 100 4.41 -13.17 5.90
N GLY A 101 3.65 -13.12 4.81
CA GLY A 101 2.77 -14.19 4.35
C GLY A 101 3.55 -15.42 3.87
N GLY A 102 4.66 -15.22 3.14
CA GLY A 102 5.54 -16.32 2.74
C GLY A 102 6.14 -17.05 3.94
N VAL A 103 6.60 -16.30 4.93
CA VAL A 103 7.07 -16.84 6.22
C VAL A 103 5.93 -17.56 6.95
N LEU A 104 4.76 -16.94 7.06
CA LEU A 104 3.59 -17.50 7.73
C LEU A 104 3.17 -18.84 7.14
N VAL A 105 3.05 -18.91 5.81
CA VAL A 105 2.71 -20.15 5.10
C VAL A 105 3.79 -21.21 5.32
N GLY A 106 5.07 -20.81 5.31
CA GLY A 106 6.19 -21.70 5.59
C GLY A 106 6.13 -22.30 7.00
N GLU A 107 5.78 -21.51 8.00
CA GLU A 107 5.67 -21.93 9.39
C GLU A 107 4.41 -22.77 9.65
N ALA A 108 3.28 -22.41 9.04
CA ALA A 108 2.04 -23.17 9.11
C ALA A 108 2.19 -24.57 8.46
N LYS A 109 2.87 -24.66 7.30
CA LYS A 109 3.16 -25.95 6.64
C LYS A 109 4.05 -26.87 7.46
N LYS A 110 4.90 -26.31 8.34
CA LYS A 110 5.73 -27.09 9.28
C LYS A 110 4.96 -27.55 10.52
N GLY A 111 3.68 -27.22 10.64
CA GLY A 111 2.85 -27.53 11.80
C GLY A 111 3.20 -26.72 13.06
N ARG A 112 3.97 -25.62 12.92
CA ARG A 112 4.37 -24.76 14.04
C ARG A 112 3.31 -23.72 14.40
N ILE A 113 2.40 -23.43 13.49
CA ILE A 113 1.32 -22.46 13.69
C ILE A 113 -0.01 -23.14 13.39
N VAL A 114 -0.91 -23.14 14.38
CA VAL A 114 -2.27 -23.66 14.25
C VAL A 114 -3.09 -22.79 13.29
N GLY A 115 -4.05 -23.38 12.57
CA GLY A 115 -4.85 -22.66 11.56
C GLY A 115 -5.51 -21.38 12.07
N ASN A 116 -6.03 -21.38 13.30
CA ASN A 116 -6.65 -20.20 13.93
C ASN A 116 -5.63 -19.06 14.14
N GLN A 117 -4.43 -19.41 14.58
CA GLN A 117 -3.33 -18.46 14.79
C GLN A 117 -2.81 -17.94 13.45
N ALA A 118 -2.69 -18.80 12.45
CA ALA A 118 -2.33 -18.37 11.11
C ALA A 118 -3.35 -17.40 10.51
N PHE A 119 -4.65 -17.66 10.74
CA PHE A 119 -5.72 -16.75 10.35
C PHE A 119 -5.64 -15.40 11.08
N LEU A 120 -5.41 -15.39 12.39
CA LEU A 120 -5.23 -14.18 13.19
C LEU A 120 -4.04 -13.33 12.69
N VAL A 121 -2.90 -13.97 12.39
CA VAL A 121 -1.74 -13.28 11.82
C VAL A 121 -2.07 -12.72 10.44
N ALA A 122 -2.68 -13.52 9.55
CA ALA A 122 -3.06 -13.07 8.22
C ALA A 122 -4.03 -11.88 8.27
N LEU A 123 -5.02 -11.93 9.17
CA LEU A 123 -5.97 -10.85 9.40
C LEU A 123 -5.27 -9.57 9.87
N PHE A 124 -4.36 -9.68 10.83
CA PHE A 124 -3.61 -8.52 11.31
C PHE A 124 -2.74 -7.91 10.19
N LEU A 125 -2.04 -8.76 9.42
CA LEU A 125 -1.21 -8.32 8.30
C LEU A 125 -2.04 -7.66 7.20
N ALA A 126 -3.24 -8.17 6.89
CA ALA A 126 -4.12 -7.52 5.93
C ALA A 126 -4.43 -6.05 6.28
N LEU A 127 -4.47 -5.72 7.58
CA LEU A 127 -4.81 -4.38 8.07
C LEU A 127 -3.58 -3.46 8.27
N CYS A 128 -2.44 -4.02 8.70
CA CYS A 128 -1.29 -3.22 9.14
C CYS A 128 0.08 -3.66 8.58
N HIS A 129 0.11 -4.40 7.47
CA HIS A 129 1.38 -4.72 6.82
C HIS A 129 2.14 -3.46 6.35
N ALA A 130 3.45 -3.63 6.16
CA ALA A 130 4.34 -2.65 5.53
C ALA A 130 4.30 -1.24 6.16
N ILE A 131 4.28 -1.16 7.49
CA ILE A 131 4.05 0.11 8.21
C ILE A 131 5.09 1.18 7.87
N PHE A 132 6.33 0.79 7.56
CA PHE A 132 7.39 1.71 7.16
C PHE A 132 7.22 2.17 5.72
N GLU A 133 6.99 1.23 4.79
CA GLU A 133 6.82 1.50 3.37
C GLU A 133 5.62 2.40 3.10
N ASP A 134 4.44 2.00 3.59
CA ASP A 134 3.22 2.76 3.35
C ASP A 134 3.30 4.15 3.97
N THR A 135 3.84 4.28 5.18
CA THR A 135 3.98 5.57 5.85
C THR A 135 4.94 6.49 5.09
N LEU A 136 6.06 5.99 4.58
CA LEU A 136 6.99 6.79 3.79
C LEU A 136 6.38 7.25 2.46
N ILE A 137 5.62 6.38 1.79
CA ILE A 137 4.88 6.75 0.59
C ILE A 137 3.85 7.86 0.91
N PHE A 138 3.10 7.71 2.00
CA PHE A 138 2.11 8.71 2.42
C PHE A 138 2.76 10.04 2.81
N ILE A 139 3.90 10.02 3.52
CA ILE A 139 4.68 11.23 3.82
C ILE A 139 5.12 11.93 2.53
N ALA A 140 5.60 11.17 1.54
CA ALA A 140 6.03 11.74 0.27
C ALA A 140 4.88 12.39 -0.52
N GLN A 141 3.63 11.97 -0.26
CA GLN A 141 2.41 12.58 -0.80
C GLN A 141 1.86 13.73 0.06
N GLY A 142 2.54 14.10 1.15
CA GLY A 142 2.14 15.19 2.05
C GLY A 142 1.18 14.80 3.17
N ALA A 143 0.98 13.51 3.44
CA ALA A 143 0.12 13.06 4.52
C ALA A 143 0.81 13.13 5.89
N ILE A 144 -0.02 13.25 6.94
CA ILE A 144 0.43 13.31 8.34
C ILE A 144 0.75 11.89 8.84
N TRP A 145 2.03 11.60 9.06
CA TRP A 145 2.53 10.25 9.35
C TRP A 145 1.89 9.58 10.57
N TRP A 146 1.74 10.30 11.69
CA TRP A 146 1.25 9.70 12.93
C TRP A 146 -0.23 9.31 12.83
N ILE A 147 -1.03 10.05 12.06
CA ILE A 147 -2.46 9.74 11.86
C ILE A 147 -2.59 8.43 11.08
N VAL A 148 -1.84 8.28 9.99
CA VAL A 148 -1.84 7.08 9.16
C VAL A 148 -1.41 5.85 9.97
N VAL A 149 -0.30 5.96 10.69
CA VAL A 149 0.22 4.86 11.52
C VAL A 149 -0.77 4.50 12.62
N LEU A 150 -1.23 5.50 13.38
CA LEU A 150 -2.08 5.27 14.55
C LEU A 150 -3.42 4.65 14.16
N THR A 151 -4.07 5.18 13.12
CA THR A 151 -5.36 4.64 12.65
C THR A 151 -5.24 3.20 12.18
N ARG A 152 -4.18 2.85 11.45
CA ARG A 152 -3.95 1.47 10.98
C ARG A 152 -3.65 0.51 12.11
N VAL A 153 -2.74 0.87 13.02
CA VAL A 153 -2.39 0.03 14.17
C VAL A 153 -3.59 -0.14 15.09
N ALA A 154 -4.32 0.93 15.39
CA ALA A 154 -5.50 0.88 16.25
C ALA A 154 -6.60 0.01 15.64
N THR A 155 -6.90 0.17 14.35
CA THR A 155 -7.94 -0.61 13.66
C THR A 155 -7.54 -2.09 13.57
N ALA A 156 -6.30 -2.38 13.22
CA ALA A 156 -5.77 -3.74 13.18
C ALA A 156 -5.86 -4.42 14.55
N PHE A 157 -5.40 -3.74 15.59
CA PHE A 157 -5.45 -4.23 16.95
C PHE A 157 -6.88 -4.49 17.41
N MET A 158 -7.79 -3.54 17.19
CA MET A 158 -9.18 -3.64 17.61
C MET A 158 -9.88 -4.82 16.92
N ILE A 159 -9.75 -4.94 15.60
CA ILE A 159 -10.39 -6.02 14.83
C ILE A 159 -9.80 -7.37 15.22
N THR A 160 -8.47 -7.50 15.27
CA THR A 160 -7.82 -8.75 15.63
C THR A 160 -8.15 -9.19 17.05
N ALA A 161 -8.19 -8.26 18.02
CA ALA A 161 -8.57 -8.58 19.40
C ALA A 161 -10.02 -9.06 19.50
N LEU A 162 -10.95 -8.41 18.80
CA LEU A 162 -12.36 -8.82 18.76
C LEU A 162 -12.51 -10.23 18.17
N VAL A 163 -11.82 -10.51 17.07
CA VAL A 163 -11.85 -11.83 16.42
C VAL A 163 -11.19 -12.90 17.30
N ALA A 164 -10.08 -12.58 17.95
CA ALA A 164 -9.40 -13.51 18.87
C ALA A 164 -10.32 -13.93 20.03
N ILE A 165 -11.04 -12.97 20.62
CA ILE A 165 -12.00 -13.25 21.70
C ILE A 165 -13.17 -14.10 21.17
N TRP A 166 -13.66 -13.81 19.98
CA TRP A 166 -14.75 -14.55 19.36
C TRP A 166 -14.37 -16.01 19.06
N LEU A 167 -13.17 -16.25 18.52
CA LEU A 167 -12.64 -17.59 18.27
C LEU A 167 -12.46 -18.37 19.57
N LYS A 168 -11.90 -17.75 20.61
CA LYS A 168 -11.74 -18.37 21.94
C LYS A 168 -13.08 -18.80 22.54
N LYS A 169 -14.14 -18.01 22.34
CA LYS A 169 -15.50 -18.31 22.82
C LYS A 169 -16.12 -19.53 22.12
N GLN A 170 -15.69 -19.85 20.90
CA GLN A 170 -16.20 -21.00 20.13
C GLN A 170 -15.47 -22.31 20.41
N GLY A 171 -14.59 -22.36 21.42
CA GLY A 171 -13.94 -23.61 21.82
C GLY A 171 -12.96 -24.17 20.79
N HIS A 172 -12.54 -23.37 19.81
CA HIS A 172 -11.44 -23.71 18.92
C HIS A 172 -10.15 -23.19 19.56
N PRO A 173 -9.30 -24.07 20.13
CA PRO A 173 -8.00 -23.67 20.65
C PRO A 173 -7.09 -23.08 19.57
#